data_AF-A0A2D0HDJ6-F1
#
_entry.id   AF-A0A2D0HDJ6-F1
#
_cell.length_a   1.000
_cell.length_b   1.000
_cell.length_c   1.000
_cell.angle_alpha   90.00
_cell.angle_beta   90.00
_cell.angle_gamma   90.00
#
_symmetry.space_group_name_H-M   'P 1'
#
loop_
_entity.id
_entity.type
_entity.pdbx_description
1 polymer ?
#
loop_
_entity_poly.entity_id
_entity_poly.type
_entity_poly.pdbx_seq_one_letter_code
_entity_poly.pdbx_strand_id
1 'polypeptide(L)'
;MPIPRTIEQLQQFLETHEDFGKINGQDVVSIREDITEIRNIFVLKDTYYKAILRGTVLTYSKSQIAEYALTLFLTDESIYSRQIIPKPADSGWYTTEFPCFLPGNIYDLALQKAKEIGFTESDLLTYALNLFANNPGINQIYNAYVENLCKEHKVEASYVELKILGWLKYQARKKRLELSLATGSFVERAKLP
;
A
#
# COMPACT_ATOMS: atom_id res chain seq x y z
N MET A 1 -10.16 -4.03 29.71
CA MET A 1 -9.45 -2.76 29.99
C MET A 1 -9.83 -1.75 28.91
N PRO A 2 -9.86 -0.43 29.21
CA PRO A 2 -10.07 0.57 28.16
C PRO A 2 -8.96 0.44 27.12
N ILE A 3 -9.30 0.60 25.84
CA ILE A 3 -8.26 0.72 24.83
C ILE A 3 -7.50 2.02 25.12
N PRO A 4 -6.18 1.95 25.23
CA PRO A 4 -5.35 3.09 25.56
C PRO A 4 -5.61 4.25 24.61
N ARG A 5 -5.97 5.40 25.18
CA ARG A 5 -6.10 6.67 24.44
C ARG A 5 -4.94 7.63 24.76
N THR A 6 -4.00 7.20 25.61
CA THR A 6 -2.78 7.88 26.02
C THR A 6 -1.64 6.86 26.18
N ILE A 7 -0.38 7.33 26.21
CA ILE A 7 0.82 6.47 26.26
C ILE A 7 0.88 5.65 27.56
N GLU A 8 0.53 6.25 28.70
CA GLU A 8 0.60 5.56 30.00
C GLU A 8 -0.41 4.42 30.14
N GLN A 9 -1.59 4.51 29.50
CA GLN A 9 -2.57 3.41 29.50
C GLN A 9 -2.12 2.23 28.63
N LEU A 10 -1.28 2.49 27.62
CA LEU A 10 -0.74 1.47 26.72
C LEU A 10 0.37 0.67 27.40
N GLN A 11 1.20 1.33 28.22
CA GLN A 11 2.21 0.65 29.05
C GLN A 11 1.59 -0.29 30.08
N GLN A 12 0.53 0.15 30.78
CA GLN A 12 -0.15 -0.66 31.80
C GLN A 12 -0.97 -1.84 31.21
N PHE A 13 -1.38 -1.74 29.93
CA PHE A 13 -2.02 -2.82 29.20
C PHE A 13 -1.01 -3.88 28.71
N LEU A 14 0.19 -3.47 28.30
CA LEU A 14 1.26 -4.37 27.83
C LEU A 14 1.85 -5.21 28.97
N GLU A 15 1.97 -4.65 30.18
CA GLU A 15 2.39 -5.40 31.38
C GLU A 15 1.34 -6.44 31.85
N THR A 16 0.09 -6.36 31.39
CA THR A 16 -1.01 -7.25 31.83
C THR A 16 -1.47 -8.26 30.78
N HIS A 17 -0.86 -8.25 29.58
CA HIS A 17 -1.19 -9.15 28.46
C HIS A 17 0.09 -9.75 27.83
N GLU A 18 1.06 -10.08 28.68
CA GLU A 18 2.41 -10.56 28.32
C GLU A 18 2.43 -11.86 27.48
N ASP A 19 1.31 -12.59 27.48
CA ASP A 19 1.08 -13.84 26.75
C ASP A 19 0.38 -13.67 25.38
N PHE A 20 0.08 -12.45 24.95
CA PHE A 20 -0.49 -12.23 23.61
C PHE A 20 0.51 -12.58 22.52
N GLY A 21 0.09 -13.46 21.60
CA GLY A 21 0.98 -13.99 20.56
C GLY A 21 1.82 -15.18 21.01
N LYS A 22 1.59 -15.71 22.23
CA LYS A 22 2.21 -16.93 22.76
C LYS A 22 1.18 -18.02 23.10
N ILE A 23 1.56 -19.27 22.93
CA ILE A 23 0.87 -20.46 23.48
C ILE A 23 1.91 -21.21 24.31
N ASN A 24 1.62 -21.43 25.59
CA ASN A 24 2.55 -22.06 26.56
C ASN A 24 3.92 -21.37 26.65
N GLY A 25 3.95 -20.03 26.54
CA GLY A 25 5.19 -19.24 26.58
C GLY A 25 6.02 -19.29 25.28
N GLN A 26 5.57 -19.98 24.24
CA GLN A 26 6.18 -19.96 22.91
C GLN A 26 5.42 -19.03 21.97
N ASP A 27 6.13 -18.14 21.28
CA ASP A 27 5.56 -17.26 20.27
C ASP A 27 4.89 -18.07 19.16
N VAL A 28 3.57 -17.93 19.01
CA VAL A 28 2.76 -18.51 17.91
C VAL A 28 2.62 -17.55 16.74
N VAL A 29 2.88 -16.27 16.97
CA VAL A 29 2.93 -15.25 15.93
C VAL A 29 4.32 -14.67 15.94
N SER A 30 5.18 -15.15 15.04
CA SER A 30 6.41 -14.43 14.70
C SER A 30 5.98 -13.06 14.18
N ILE A 31 6.27 -12.00 14.93
CA ILE A 31 6.48 -10.70 14.31
C ILE A 31 7.67 -10.94 13.40
N ARG A 32 7.39 -11.02 12.11
CA ARG A 32 8.41 -11.15 11.10
C ARG A 32 9.25 -9.88 11.15
N GLU A 33 10.40 -9.95 11.83
CA GLU A 33 11.37 -8.85 11.95
C GLU A 33 11.88 -8.39 10.57
N ASP A 34 11.69 -9.23 9.55
CA ASP A 34 11.95 -8.93 8.15
C ASP A 34 10.85 -8.09 7.49
N ILE A 35 9.83 -7.60 8.20
CA ILE A 35 8.78 -6.74 7.63
C ILE A 35 8.86 -5.31 8.20
N THR A 36 9.06 -4.34 7.32
CA THR A 36 9.08 -2.92 7.60
C THR A 36 7.70 -2.31 7.34
N GLU A 37 7.16 -1.58 8.32
CA GLU A 37 5.98 -0.75 8.10
C GLU A 37 6.38 0.60 7.52
N ILE A 38 5.82 0.92 6.35
CA ILE A 38 6.10 2.15 5.64
C ILE A 38 4.94 3.12 5.85
N ARG A 39 5.27 4.31 6.34
CA ARG A 39 4.34 5.43 6.58
C ARG A 39 4.95 6.75 6.17
N ASN A 40 4.11 7.76 5.97
CA ASN A 40 4.50 9.10 5.53
C ASN A 40 5.18 9.14 4.16
N ILE A 41 5.08 8.07 3.36
CA ILE A 41 5.44 8.09 1.94
C ILE A 41 4.21 8.49 1.13
N PHE A 42 4.34 9.57 0.37
CA PHE A 42 3.27 10.14 -0.42
C PHE A 42 3.52 9.91 -1.91
N VAL A 43 2.47 9.58 -2.63
CA VAL A 43 2.52 9.32 -4.07
C VAL A 43 1.52 10.20 -4.80
N LEU A 44 1.73 10.34 -6.12
CA LEU A 44 0.80 11.07 -6.98
C LEU A 44 -0.57 10.42 -6.93
N LYS A 45 -1.61 11.24 -6.79
CA LYS A 45 -3.00 10.77 -6.64
C LYS A 45 -3.46 9.90 -7.81
N ASP A 46 -3.07 10.23 -9.03
CA ASP A 46 -3.43 9.46 -10.21
C ASP A 46 -2.70 8.10 -10.24
N THR A 47 -1.41 8.08 -9.90
CA THR A 47 -0.64 6.85 -9.74
C THR A 47 -1.25 5.96 -8.66
N TYR A 48 -1.63 6.54 -7.52
CA TYR A 48 -2.33 5.83 -6.45
C TYR A 48 -3.58 5.14 -6.97
N TYR A 49 -4.49 5.86 -7.62
CA TYR A 49 -5.75 5.26 -8.07
C TYR A 49 -5.55 4.21 -9.15
N LYS A 50 -4.65 4.45 -10.10
CA LYS A 50 -4.32 3.46 -11.13
C LYS A 50 -3.78 2.18 -10.50
N ALA A 51 -2.78 2.28 -9.64
CA ALA A 51 -2.19 1.11 -8.97
C ALA A 51 -3.24 0.33 -8.17
N ILE A 52 -4.10 1.04 -7.41
CA ILE A 52 -5.17 0.40 -6.64
C ILE A 52 -6.22 -0.28 -7.53
N LEU A 53 -6.63 0.34 -8.64
CA LEU A 53 -7.56 -0.27 -9.59
C LEU A 53 -6.99 -1.57 -10.17
N ARG A 54 -5.73 -1.55 -10.62
CA ARG A 54 -5.06 -2.74 -11.18
C ARG A 54 -4.89 -3.82 -10.12
N GLY A 55 -4.40 -3.44 -8.94
CA GLY A 55 -4.22 -4.36 -7.82
C GLY A 55 -5.53 -5.01 -7.37
N THR A 56 -6.63 -4.26 -7.38
CA THR A 56 -7.96 -4.79 -7.00
C THR A 56 -8.43 -5.88 -7.95
N VAL A 57 -8.24 -5.71 -9.26
CA VAL A 57 -8.59 -6.75 -10.24
C VAL A 57 -7.76 -8.02 -10.02
N LEU A 58 -6.51 -7.87 -9.56
CA LEU A 58 -5.63 -8.97 -9.20
C LEU A 58 -5.85 -9.49 -7.77
N THR A 59 -6.81 -8.93 -7.02
CA THR A 59 -7.06 -9.23 -5.60
C THR A 59 -5.87 -8.95 -4.67
N TYR A 60 -4.96 -8.07 -5.08
CA TYR A 60 -3.78 -7.71 -4.31
C TYR A 60 -4.10 -6.70 -3.21
N SER A 61 -3.46 -6.91 -2.06
CA SER A 61 -3.38 -5.95 -0.96
C SER A 61 -2.43 -4.79 -1.29
N LYS A 62 -2.44 -3.70 -0.51
CA LYS A 62 -1.50 -2.59 -0.73
C LYS A 62 -0.05 -3.04 -0.58
N SER A 63 0.19 -3.93 0.37
CA SER A 63 1.51 -4.51 0.63
C SER A 63 2.00 -5.33 -0.55
N GLN A 64 1.14 -6.17 -1.14
CA GLN A 64 1.46 -6.96 -2.34
C GLN A 64 1.68 -6.08 -3.58
N ILE A 65 0.87 -5.02 -3.75
CA ILE A 65 1.06 -4.03 -4.82
C ILE A 65 2.44 -3.38 -4.68
N ALA A 66 2.79 -2.90 -3.48
CA ALA A 66 4.06 -2.23 -3.23
C ALA A 66 5.25 -3.18 -3.40
N GLU A 67 5.16 -4.44 -2.94
CA GLU A 67 6.22 -5.43 -3.08
C GLU A 67 6.51 -5.74 -4.56
N TYR A 68 5.47 -5.98 -5.35
CA TYR A 68 5.61 -6.21 -6.79
C TYR A 68 6.14 -4.95 -7.50
N ALA A 69 5.63 -3.78 -7.14
CA ALA A 69 6.08 -2.50 -7.67
C ALA A 69 7.59 -2.27 -7.43
N LEU A 70 8.07 -2.54 -6.20
CA LEU A 70 9.50 -2.44 -5.88
C LEU A 70 10.33 -3.48 -6.61
N THR A 71 9.80 -4.69 -6.80
CA THR A 71 10.47 -5.72 -7.59
C THR A 71 10.66 -5.25 -9.03
N LEU A 72 9.60 -4.70 -9.64
CA LEU A 72 9.69 -4.12 -10.99
C LEU A 72 10.73 -3.00 -11.06
N PHE A 73 10.73 -2.10 -10.07
CA PHE A 73 11.74 -1.05 -9.97
C PHE A 73 13.16 -1.64 -9.91
N LEU A 74 13.42 -2.63 -9.06
CA LEU A 74 14.73 -3.24 -8.96
C LEU A 74 15.18 -3.95 -10.24
N THR A 75 14.25 -4.41 -11.07
CA THR A 75 14.54 -5.10 -12.34
C THR A 75 14.52 -4.20 -13.57
N ASP A 76 14.18 -2.92 -13.43
CA ASP A 76 14.06 -2.03 -14.59
C ASP A 76 15.43 -1.52 -15.06
N GLU A 77 15.83 -1.95 -16.27
CA GLU A 77 17.10 -1.62 -16.92
C GLU A 77 17.28 -0.10 -17.14
N SER A 78 16.18 0.66 -17.22
CA SER A 78 16.24 2.11 -17.45
C SER A 78 16.88 2.86 -16.27
N ILE A 79 16.76 2.32 -15.05
CA ILE A 79 17.40 2.83 -13.84
C ILE A 79 18.92 2.63 -13.91
N TYR A 80 19.37 1.46 -14.36
CA TYR A 80 20.79 1.10 -14.44
C TYR A 80 21.53 1.89 -15.52
N SER A 81 20.83 2.31 -16.57
CA SER A 81 21.40 3.13 -17.65
C SER A 81 21.38 4.64 -17.38
N ARG A 82 20.93 5.08 -16.18
CA ARG A 82 20.80 6.50 -15.77
C ARG A 82 20.00 7.36 -16.75
N GLN A 83 19.11 6.76 -17.54
CA GLN A 83 18.26 7.51 -18.47
C GLN A 83 17.09 8.21 -17.76
N ILE A 84 16.88 7.90 -16.48
CA ILE A 84 15.88 8.56 -15.65
C ILE A 84 16.50 9.83 -15.07
N ILE A 85 16.17 10.97 -15.69
CA ILE A 85 16.35 12.27 -15.05
C ILE A 85 15.23 12.41 -14.04
N PRO A 86 15.52 12.61 -12.73
CA PRO A 86 14.50 12.94 -11.76
C PRO A 86 13.79 14.19 -12.25
N LYS A 87 12.54 14.05 -12.70
CA LYS A 87 11.62 15.18 -12.70
C LYS A 87 11.05 15.19 -11.31
N PRO A 88 11.54 16.05 -10.38
CA PRO A 88 10.81 16.24 -9.15
C PRO A 88 9.37 16.55 -9.56
N ALA A 89 8.42 15.73 -9.12
CA ALA A 89 7.05 16.19 -9.14
C ALA A 89 7.06 17.46 -8.29
N ASP A 90 6.79 18.63 -8.89
CA ASP A 90 6.90 19.93 -8.21
C ASP A 90 6.36 19.77 -6.79
N SER A 91 7.20 20.06 -5.80
CA SER A 91 6.93 19.81 -4.39
C SER A 91 5.54 20.31 -3.99
N GLY A 92 4.54 19.41 -4.00
CA GLY A 92 3.12 19.77 -3.95
C GLY A 92 2.17 18.77 -4.62
N TRP A 93 2.62 17.95 -5.57
CA TRP A 93 1.74 16.97 -6.23
C TRP A 93 1.53 15.67 -5.44
N TYR A 94 2.45 15.34 -4.53
CA TYR A 94 2.30 14.21 -3.61
C TYR A 94 1.22 14.53 -2.56
N THR A 95 0.03 13.97 -2.76
CA THR A 95 -1.16 14.31 -1.97
C THR A 95 -1.78 13.10 -1.30
N THR A 96 -1.34 11.88 -1.65
CA THR A 96 -1.95 10.65 -1.13
C THR A 96 -0.88 9.75 -0.54
N GLU A 97 -1.01 9.45 0.76
CA GLU A 97 -0.13 8.49 1.44
C GLU A 97 -0.41 7.07 0.95
N PHE A 98 0.65 6.27 0.76
CA PHE A 98 0.55 4.85 0.42
C PHE A 98 1.13 3.99 1.55
N PRO A 99 0.41 3.82 2.67
CA PRO A 99 0.88 2.97 3.76
C PRO A 99 0.86 1.50 3.33
N CYS A 100 1.93 0.77 3.63
CA CYS A 100 2.09 -0.64 3.29
C CYS A 100 3.11 -1.32 4.22
N PHE A 101 3.14 -2.64 4.20
CA PHE A 101 4.12 -3.46 4.89
C PHE A 101 4.96 -4.19 3.86
N LEU A 102 6.28 -4.07 3.94
CA LEU A 102 7.19 -4.66 2.95
C LEU A 102 8.27 -5.48 3.61
N PRO A 103 8.75 -6.55 2.96
CA PRO A 103 10.00 -7.19 3.36
C PRO A 103 11.13 -6.15 3.40
N GLY A 104 11.80 -6.00 4.54
CA GLY A 104 12.82 -5.00 4.79
C GLY A 104 13.98 -5.10 3.81
N ASN A 105 14.38 -6.32 3.45
CA ASN A 105 15.42 -6.57 2.44
C ASN A 105 15.09 -5.97 1.05
N ILE A 106 13.85 -6.10 0.58
CA ILE A 106 13.41 -5.55 -0.72
C ILE A 106 13.36 -4.03 -0.63
N TYR A 107 12.80 -3.51 0.46
CA TYR A 107 12.67 -2.07 0.66
C TYR A 107 14.03 -1.38 0.77
N ASP A 108 14.94 -1.91 1.59
CA ASP A 108 16.28 -1.35 1.79
C ASP A 108 17.09 -1.37 0.50
N LEU A 109 17.01 -2.46 -0.27
CA LEU A 109 17.69 -2.56 -1.56
C LEU A 109 17.14 -1.53 -2.57
N ALA A 110 15.81 -1.39 -2.64
CA ALA A 110 15.17 -0.40 -3.50
C ALA A 110 15.51 1.03 -3.09
N LEU A 111 15.58 1.30 -1.78
CA LEU A 111 15.96 2.61 -1.23
C LEU A 111 17.42 2.95 -1.53
N GLN A 112 18.33 1.97 -1.41
CA GLN A 112 19.72 2.17 -1.79
C GLN A 112 19.84 2.54 -3.28
N LYS A 113 19.14 1.82 -4.15
CA LYS A 113 19.12 2.11 -5.59
C LYS A 113 18.49 3.46 -5.91
N ALA A 114 17.41 3.81 -5.24
CA ALA A 114 16.77 5.13 -5.37
C ALA A 114 17.76 6.26 -5.02
N LYS A 115 18.52 6.11 -3.93
CA LYS A 115 19.54 7.09 -3.52
C LYS A 115 20.65 7.25 -4.56
N GLU A 116 21.08 6.17 -5.22
CA GLU A 116 22.10 6.22 -6.28
C GLU A 116 21.66 7.07 -7.49
N ILE A 117 20.35 7.16 -7.75
CA ILE A 117 19.77 7.97 -8.85
C ILE A 117 19.15 9.29 -8.36
N GLY A 118 19.32 9.63 -7.08
CA GLY A 118 18.83 10.89 -6.50
C GLY A 118 17.33 10.95 -6.21
N PHE A 119 16.66 9.81 -6.08
CA PHE A 119 15.25 9.74 -5.72
C PHE A 119 15.04 9.83 -4.21
N THR A 120 13.98 10.55 -3.81
CA THR A 120 13.41 10.42 -2.46
C THR A 120 12.61 9.12 -2.33
N GLU A 121 12.24 8.76 -1.10
CA GLU A 121 11.33 7.64 -0.83
C GLU A 121 9.97 7.76 -1.55
N SER A 122 9.43 8.99 -1.62
CA SER A 122 8.19 9.29 -2.35
C SER A 122 8.37 9.17 -3.87
N ASP A 123 9.52 9.59 -4.40
CA ASP A 123 9.85 9.38 -5.82
C ASP A 123 9.96 7.90 -6.15
N LEU A 124 10.70 7.15 -5.32
CA LEU A 124 10.84 5.69 -5.44
C LEU A 124 9.49 5.01 -5.52
N LEU A 125 8.64 5.21 -4.50
CA LEU A 125 7.37 4.48 -4.44
C LEU A 125 6.42 4.94 -5.56
N THR A 126 6.44 6.23 -5.92
CA THR A 126 5.63 6.72 -7.04
C THR A 126 6.06 6.09 -8.35
N TYR A 127 7.36 6.03 -8.62
CA TYR A 127 7.88 5.46 -9.85
C TYR A 127 7.63 3.95 -9.91
N ALA A 128 7.89 3.23 -8.81
CA ALA A 128 7.61 1.82 -8.68
C ALA A 128 6.12 1.50 -8.93
N LEU A 129 5.21 2.26 -8.30
CA LEU A 129 3.77 2.09 -8.54
C LEU A 129 3.37 2.43 -9.97
N ASN A 130 4.07 3.35 -10.62
CA ASN A 130 3.86 3.67 -12.02
C ASN A 130 4.29 2.51 -12.93
N LEU A 131 5.41 1.85 -12.63
CA LEU A 131 5.81 0.62 -13.33
C LEU A 131 4.76 -0.49 -13.15
N PHE A 132 4.25 -0.68 -11.93
CA PHE A 132 3.18 -1.63 -11.65
C PHE A 132 1.91 -1.31 -12.45
N ALA A 133 1.42 -0.08 -12.34
CA ALA A 133 0.17 0.35 -12.95
C ALA A 133 0.20 0.34 -14.48
N ASN A 134 1.39 0.48 -15.09
CA ASN A 134 1.57 0.46 -16.54
C ASN A 134 2.18 -0.84 -17.07
N ASN A 135 2.39 -1.84 -16.21
CA ASN A 135 2.90 -3.13 -16.64
C ASN A 135 1.96 -3.72 -17.72
N PRO A 136 2.48 -4.13 -18.91
CA PRO A 136 1.64 -4.59 -20.01
C PRO A 136 0.75 -5.79 -19.65
N GLY A 137 1.28 -6.77 -18.91
CA GLY A 137 0.54 -7.95 -18.50
C GLY A 137 -0.58 -7.62 -17.51
N ILE A 138 -0.29 -6.76 -16.53
CA ILE A 138 -1.29 -6.27 -15.57
C ILE A 138 -2.39 -5.48 -16.30
N ASN A 139 -2.01 -4.59 -17.22
CA ASN A 139 -2.97 -3.81 -17.99
C ASN A 139 -3.84 -4.68 -18.90
N GLN A 140 -3.30 -5.74 -19.48
CA GLN A 140 -4.08 -6.67 -20.29
C GLN A 140 -5.19 -7.35 -19.46
N ILE A 141 -4.85 -7.84 -18.27
CA ILE A 141 -5.82 -8.46 -17.36
C ILE A 141 -6.87 -7.42 -16.91
N TYR A 142 -6.41 -6.23 -16.52
CA TYR A 142 -7.28 -5.14 -16.09
C TYR A 142 -8.27 -4.72 -17.18
N ASN A 143 -7.78 -4.48 -18.40
CA ASN A 143 -8.62 -4.04 -19.51
C ASN A 143 -9.65 -5.12 -19.87
N ALA A 144 -9.25 -6.39 -19.95
CA ALA A 144 -10.18 -7.48 -20.20
C ALA A 144 -11.28 -7.57 -19.13
N TYR A 145 -10.92 -7.41 -17.85
CA TYR A 145 -11.88 -7.41 -16.76
C TYR A 145 -12.89 -6.26 -16.87
N VAL A 146 -12.42 -5.03 -17.09
CA VAL A 146 -13.28 -3.85 -17.22
C VAL A 146 -14.16 -3.95 -18.47
N GLU A 147 -13.61 -4.35 -19.62
CA GLU A 147 -14.36 -4.53 -20.86
C GLU A 147 -15.49 -5.56 -20.71
N ASN A 148 -15.25 -6.66 -20.00
CA ASN A 148 -16.27 -7.67 -19.74
C ASN A 148 -17.43 -7.10 -18.91
N LEU A 149 -17.13 -6.37 -17.83
CA LEU A 149 -18.16 -5.71 -17.01
C LEU A 149 -18.92 -4.63 -17.78
N CYS A 150 -18.23 -3.86 -18.61
CA CYS A 150 -18.85 -2.87 -19.48
C CYS A 150 -19.85 -3.50 -20.45
N LYS A 151 -19.47 -4.62 -21.10
CA LYS A 151 -20.34 -5.36 -22.02
C LYS A 151 -21.53 -5.99 -21.30
N GLU A 152 -21.29 -6.64 -20.16
CA GLU A 152 -22.32 -7.31 -19.36
C GLU A 152 -23.39 -6.34 -18.87
N HIS A 153 -22.95 -5.19 -18.35
CA HIS A 153 -23.85 -4.22 -17.71
C HIS A 153 -24.25 -3.04 -18.61
N LYS A 154 -23.73 -2.97 -19.84
CA LYS A 154 -23.96 -1.88 -20.81
C LYS A 154 -23.63 -0.50 -20.23
N VAL A 155 -22.45 -0.38 -19.62
CA VAL A 155 -21.96 0.85 -18.97
C VAL A 155 -20.54 1.19 -19.42
N GLU A 156 -20.18 2.47 -19.31
CA GLU A 156 -18.84 2.96 -19.62
C GLU A 156 -17.79 2.51 -18.58
N ALA A 157 -16.53 2.40 -19.01
CA ALA A 157 -15.41 1.99 -18.15
C ALA A 157 -15.24 2.91 -16.94
N SER A 158 -15.42 4.22 -17.13
CA SER A 158 -15.34 5.21 -16.05
C SER A 158 -16.35 4.97 -14.93
N TYR A 159 -17.55 4.46 -15.28
CA TYR A 159 -18.56 4.08 -14.31
C TYR A 159 -18.13 2.85 -13.50
N VAL A 160 -17.58 1.83 -14.17
CA VAL A 160 -17.05 0.62 -13.51
C VAL A 160 -15.93 0.99 -12.55
N GLU A 161 -14.94 1.77 -12.99
CA GLU A 161 -13.83 2.23 -12.16
C GLU A 161 -14.32 3.02 -10.93
N LEU A 162 -15.30 3.91 -11.12
CA LEU A 162 -15.91 4.66 -10.03
C LEU A 162 -16.61 3.75 -9.01
N LYS A 163 -17.24 2.66 -9.45
CA LYS A 163 -17.83 1.66 -8.55
C LYS A 163 -16.78 0.89 -7.77
N ILE A 164 -15.68 0.48 -8.41
CA ILE A 164 -14.57 -0.20 -7.73
C ILE A 164 -13.97 0.71 -6.66
N LEU A 165 -13.61 1.95 -7.01
CA LEU A 165 -13.06 2.92 -6.07
C LEU A 165 -14.05 3.27 -4.94
N GLY A 166 -15.33 3.40 -5.27
CA GLY A 166 -16.39 3.62 -4.30
C GLY A 166 -16.51 2.47 -3.29
N TRP A 167 -16.45 1.23 -3.78
CA TRP A 167 -16.46 0.03 -2.95
C TRP A 167 -15.25 -0.04 -2.03
N LEU A 168 -14.04 0.23 -2.53
CA LEU A 168 -12.83 0.25 -1.71
C LEU A 168 -12.88 1.31 -0.62
N LYS A 169 -13.37 2.51 -0.94
CA LYS A 169 -13.62 3.56 0.06
C LYS A 169 -14.63 3.11 1.11
N TYR A 170 -15.69 2.43 0.68
CA TYR A 170 -16.69 1.86 1.59
C TYR A 170 -16.07 0.79 2.50
N GLN A 171 -15.31 -0.17 1.95
CA GLN A 171 -14.62 -1.21 2.73
C GLN A 171 -13.60 -0.61 3.70
N ALA A 172 -12.82 0.38 3.27
CA ALA A 172 -11.91 1.11 4.16
C ALA A 172 -12.67 1.77 5.32
N ARG A 173 -13.79 2.44 5.05
CA ARG A 173 -14.63 3.07 6.08
C ARG A 173 -15.28 2.05 7.01
N LYS A 174 -15.75 0.92 6.46
CA LYS A 174 -16.32 -0.18 7.23
C LYS A 174 -15.27 -0.80 8.13
N LYS A 175 -14.09 -1.12 7.61
CA LYS A 175 -12.97 -1.65 8.42
C LYS A 175 -12.51 -0.64 9.46
N ARG A 176 -12.46 0.65 9.14
CA ARG A 176 -12.17 1.71 10.11
C ARG A 176 -13.20 1.76 11.22
N LEU A 177 -14.48 1.60 10.89
CA LEU A 177 -15.56 1.54 11.87
C LEU A 177 -15.41 0.28 12.74
N GLU A 178 -15.19 -0.89 12.15
CA GLU A 178 -14.92 -2.14 12.88
C GLU A 178 -13.72 -1.99 13.82
N LEU A 179 -12.61 -1.45 13.33
CA LEU A 179 -11.42 -1.19 14.14
C LEU A 179 -11.72 -0.16 15.22
N SER A 180 -12.40 0.96 14.92
CA SER A 180 -12.74 1.97 15.93
C SER A 180 -13.69 1.43 17.01
N LEU A 181 -14.57 0.49 16.65
CA LEU A 181 -15.47 -0.20 17.59
C LEU A 181 -14.69 -1.22 18.43
N ALA A 182 -13.82 -2.02 17.80
CA ALA A 182 -12.98 -3.01 18.48
C ALA A 182 -11.91 -2.36 19.36
N THR A 183 -11.37 -1.23 18.92
CA THR A 183 -10.37 -0.43 19.63
C THR A 183 -11.01 0.65 20.49
N GLY A 184 -12.34 0.76 20.56
CA GLY A 184 -13.08 1.71 21.41
C GLY A 184 -12.48 3.12 21.45
N SER A 185 -11.83 3.56 20.37
CA SER A 185 -11.14 4.83 20.19
C SER A 185 -11.15 5.12 18.69
N PHE A 186 -11.22 6.40 18.33
CA PHE A 186 -11.36 6.77 16.93
C PHE A 186 -10.08 6.40 16.16
N VAL A 187 -10.20 5.42 15.26
CA VAL A 187 -9.12 5.09 14.33
C VAL A 187 -9.20 6.08 13.18
N GLU A 188 -8.28 7.04 13.12
CA GLU A 188 -8.33 8.13 12.12
C GLU A 188 -8.25 7.61 10.67
N ARG A 189 -7.46 6.56 10.42
CA ARG A 189 -7.30 5.92 9.11
C ARG A 189 -7.32 4.40 9.25
N ALA A 190 -8.03 3.73 8.33
CA ALA A 190 -7.98 2.27 8.26
C ALA A 190 -6.57 1.82 7.86
N LYS A 191 -5.96 0.96 8.69
CA LYS A 191 -5.00 -0.04 8.20
C LYS A 191 -5.81 -0.99 7.32
N LEU A 192 -5.84 -0.74 6.01
CA LEU A 192 -6.16 -1.81 5.08
C LEU A 192 -4.88 -2.65 4.95
N PRO A 193 -4.93 -3.97 5.18
CA PRO A 193 -3.90 -4.88 4.69
C PRO A 193 -3.62 -4.63 3.19
#